data_AF-A0A838FUN6-F1
#
_entry.id   AF-A0A838FUN6-F1
#
_cell.length_a   1.000
_cell.length_b   1.000
_cell.length_c   1.000
_cell.angle_alpha   90.00
_cell.angle_beta   90.00
_cell.angle_gamma   90.00
#
_symmetry.space_group_name_H-M   'P 1'
#
loop_
_entity.id
_entity.type
_entity.pdbx_description
1 polymer ?
#
loop_
_entity_poly.entity_id
_entity_poly.type
_entity_poly.pdbx_seq_one_letter_code
_entity_poly.pdbx_strand_id
1 'polypeptide(L)' 'FITEHYWGYTACGPKCSEYQVEHPRWRVWNASTWELDADVAGLYGSRFVPAMTAPAVSAFIADGSPITVRRRSQDSPQ' A
#
# COMPACT_ATOMS: atom_id res chain seq x y z
N PHE A 1 3.87 0.07 7.96
CA PHE A 1 2.70 0.19 7.07
C PHE A 1 1.94 1.44 7.50
N ILE A 2 1.76 2.41 6.60
CA ILE A 2 1.03 3.65 6.91
C ILE A 2 -0.38 3.46 6.34
N THR A 3 -1.38 3.48 7.22
CA THR A 3 -2.81 3.25 6.90
C THR A 3 -3.62 4.54 6.89
N GLU A 4 -3.00 5.70 6.75
CA GLU A 4 -3.72 6.97 6.81
C GLU A 4 -3.33 7.91 5.68
N HIS A 5 -4.35 8.65 5.25
CA HIS A 5 -4.40 9.38 4.00
C HIS A 5 -3.80 10.77 4.13
N TYR A 6 -2.83 11.04 3.27
CA TYR A 6 -2.49 12.39 2.85
C TYR A 6 -3.12 12.64 1.47
N TRP A 7 -3.31 13.91 1.15
CA TRP A 7 -3.52 14.33 -0.23
C TRP A 7 -2.31 13.93 -1.08
N GLY A 8 -2.58 13.27 -2.21
CA GLY A 8 -1.61 12.98 -3.24
C GLY A 8 -1.57 14.12 -4.26
N TYR A 9 -0.36 14.50 -4.67
CA TYR A 9 -0.12 15.50 -5.70
C TYR A 9 0.63 14.86 -6.86
N THR A 10 0.17 15.06 -8.08
CA THR A 10 0.84 14.55 -9.27
C THR A 10 0.89 15.61 -10.36
N ALA A 11 1.99 15.66 -11.11
CA ALA A 11 2.13 16.55 -12.24
C ALA A 11 1.21 16.11 -13.39
N CYS A 12 0.45 17.06 -13.94
CA CYS A 12 -0.42 16.87 -15.08
C CYS A 12 -0.11 17.96 -16.12
N GLY A 13 1.01 17.78 -16.82
CA GLY A 13 1.57 18.80 -17.72
C GLY A 13 1.95 20.08 -16.95
N PRO A 14 1.48 21.28 -17.34
CA PRO A 14 1.77 22.51 -16.63
C PRO A 14 0.95 22.70 -15.34
N LYS A 15 0.05 21.76 -15.00
CA LYS A 15 -0.82 21.84 -13.82
C LYS A 15 -0.44 20.76 -12.80
N CYS A 16 -0.77 21.00 -11.53
CA CYS A 16 -0.72 19.99 -10.48
C CYS A 16 -2.14 19.44 -10.25
N SER A 17 -2.29 18.11 -10.26
CA SER A 17 -3.52 17.44 -9.86
C SER A 17 -3.41 16.99 -8.40
N GLU A 18 -4.42 17.32 -7.62
CA GLU A 18 -4.57 16.92 -6.22
C GLU A 18 -5.70 15.89 -6.10
N TYR A 19 -5.43 14.79 -5.40
CA TYR A 19 -6.39 13.73 -5.16
C TYR A 19 -6.28 13.20 -3.74
N GLN A 20 -7.40 12.74 -3.19
CA GLN A 20 -7.46 12.07 -1.91
C GLN A 20 -7.93 10.64 -2.16
N VAL A 21 -7.25 9.68 -1.55
CA VAL A 21 -7.78 8.32 -1.44
C VAL A 21 -8.56 8.27 -0.14
N GLU A 22 -9.72 7.63 -0.14
CA GLU A 22 -10.46 7.26 1.05
C GLU A 22 -10.53 5.73 1.08
N HIS A 23 -9.89 5.12 2.06
CA HIS A 23 -9.94 3.69 2.32
C HIS A 23 -10.52 3.43 3.72
N PRO A 24 -11.54 2.56 3.84
CA PRO A 24 -11.92 1.99 5.13
C PRO A 24 -10.77 1.20 5.74
N ARG A 25 -10.74 1.09 7.08
CA ARG A 25 -9.77 0.24 7.78
C ARG A 25 -9.89 -1.20 7.29
N TRP A 26 -8.76 -1.82 6.96
CA TRP A 26 -8.72 -3.22 6.58
C TRP A 26 -9.05 -4.12 7.77
N ARG A 27 -9.77 -5.21 7.51
CA ARG A 27 -9.89 -6.29 8.48
C ARG A 27 -8.59 -7.06 8.51
N VAL A 28 -8.01 -7.22 9.70
CA VAL A 28 -6.71 -7.89 9.90
C VAL A 28 -6.85 -8.96 10.96
N TRP A 29 -6.27 -10.14 10.72
CA TRP A 29 -6.22 -11.23 11.70
C TRP A 29 -4.98 -12.11 11.46
N ASN A 30 -4.55 -12.83 12.50
CA ASN A 30 -3.37 -13.71 12.40
C ASN A 30 -3.60 -14.83 11.39
N ALA A 31 -2.57 -15.11 10.59
CA ALA A 31 -2.57 -16.27 9.71
C ALA A 31 -2.37 -17.54 10.54
N SER A 32 -3.12 -18.60 10.23
CA SER A 32 -2.98 -19.89 10.92
C SER A 32 -1.65 -20.59 10.58
N THR A 33 -1.17 -20.39 9.36
CA THR A 33 0.10 -20.90 8.82
C THR A 33 0.65 -19.89 7.82
N TRP A 34 1.95 -19.98 7.53
CA TRP A 34 2.60 -19.15 6.50
C TRP A 34 3.71 -19.94 5.82
N GLU A 35 3.96 -19.61 4.56
CA GLU A 35 5.05 -20.15 3.75
C GLU A 35 5.46 -19.07 2.73
N LEU A 36 6.77 -18.96 2.47
CA LEU A 36 7.31 -18.12 1.41
C LEU A 36 8.11 -19.01 0.46
N ASP A 37 7.53 -19.32 -0.69
CA ASP A 37 8.20 -20.00 -1.80
C ASP A 37 8.46 -19.00 -2.93
N ALA A 38 9.69 -18.47 -2.98
CA ALA A 38 10.10 -17.48 -3.97
C ALA A 38 11.62 -17.46 -4.16
N ASP A 39 12.08 -17.19 -5.39
CA ASP A 39 13.47 -16.82 -5.65
C ASP A 39 13.75 -15.38 -5.19
N VAL A 40 14.00 -15.24 -3.89
CA VAL A 40 14.28 -13.94 -3.26
C VAL A 40 15.52 -13.27 -3.90
N ALA A 41 16.53 -14.05 -4.26
CA ALA A 41 17.76 -13.51 -4.84
C ALA A 41 17.50 -12.94 -6.24
N GLY A 42 16.73 -13.64 -7.08
CA GLY A 42 16.36 -13.17 -8.42
C GLY A 42 15.40 -11.98 -8.39
N LEU A 43 14.45 -11.94 -7.43
CA LEU A 43 13.45 -10.87 -7.35
C LEU A 43 13.95 -9.60 -6.65
N TYR A 44 14.70 -9.74 -5.57
CA TYR A 44 15.07 -8.63 -4.68
C TYR A 44 16.59 -8.45 -4.53
N GLY A 45 17.38 -9.46 -4.88
CA GLY A 45 18.83 -9.48 -4.72
C GLY A 45 19.28 -10.22 -3.45
N SER A 46 20.50 -10.76 -3.49
CA SER A 46 21.06 -11.62 -2.44
C SER A 46 21.07 -11.02 -1.04
N ARG A 47 21.19 -9.70 -0.93
CA ARG A 47 21.18 -8.99 0.37
C ARG A 47 19.89 -9.18 1.18
N PHE A 48 18.77 -9.52 0.53
CA PHE A 48 17.47 -9.71 1.20
C PHE A 48 17.19 -11.14 1.61
N VAL A 49 17.93 -12.12 1.07
CA VAL A 49 17.75 -13.55 1.37
C VAL A 49 17.75 -13.84 2.88
N PRO A 50 18.68 -13.31 3.70
CA PRO A 50 18.70 -13.62 5.14
C PRO A 50 17.43 -13.16 5.86
N ALA A 51 16.91 -11.99 5.51
CA ALA A 51 15.73 -11.41 6.15
C ALA A 51 14.43 -12.10 5.72
N MET A 52 14.37 -12.56 4.46
CA MET A 52 13.14 -13.15 3.89
C MET A 52 13.06 -14.68 4.06
N THR A 53 14.17 -15.35 4.40
CA THR A 53 14.20 -16.81 4.64
C THR A 53 14.12 -17.16 6.14
N ALA A 54 14.28 -16.17 7.02
CA ALA A 54 14.12 -16.38 8.46
C ALA A 54 12.66 -16.67 8.83
N PRO A 55 12.40 -17.36 9.96
CA PRO A 55 11.04 -17.52 10.48
C PRO A 55 10.33 -16.18 10.62
N ALA A 56 9.10 -16.09 10.14
CA ALA A 56 8.28 -14.89 10.27
C ALA A 56 8.05 -14.57 11.75
N VAL A 57 8.34 -13.34 12.15
CA VAL A 57 8.06 -12.83 13.51
C VAL A 57 6.57 -12.53 13.68
N SER A 58 5.86 -12.23 12.59
CA SER A 58 4.42 -12.04 12.56
C SER A 58 3.89 -12.36 11.16
N ALA A 59 2.75 -13.04 11.09
CA ALA A 59 2.04 -13.35 9.86
C ALA A 59 0.54 -13.09 10.07
N PHE A 60 -0.04 -12.23 9.23
CA PHE A 60 -1.44 -11.85 9.30
C PHE A 60 -2.03 -11.68 7.90
N ILE A 61 -3.33 -11.91 7.79
CA ILE A 61 -4.12 -11.64 6.59
C ILE A 61 -4.72 -10.25 6.74
N ALA A 62 -4.63 -9.46 5.68
CA ALA A 62 -5.30 -8.17 5.60
C ALA A 62 -6.24 -8.16 4.38
N ASP A 63 -7.55 -8.18 4.64
CA ASP A 63 -8.61 -8.45 3.63
C ASP A 63 -8.85 -7.32 2.62
N GLY A 64 -8.03 -6.27 2.65
CA GLY A 64 -8.27 -5.07 1.85
C GLY A 64 -9.59 -4.38 2.19
N SER A 65 -9.88 -3.33 1.43
CA SER A 65 -11.20 -2.68 1.39
C SER A 65 -11.35 -1.97 0.05
N PRO A 66 -12.57 -1.80 -0.47
CA PRO A 66 -12.82 -0.90 -1.59
C PRO A 66 -12.35 0.50 -1.24
N ILE A 67 -11.71 1.19 -2.19
CA ILE A 67 -11.23 2.56 -2.03
C ILE A 67 -12.04 3.52 -2.89
N THR A 68 -12.21 4.74 -2.43
CA THR A 68 -12.76 5.85 -3.22
C THR A 68 -11.65 6.84 -3.54
N VAL A 69 -11.52 7.24 -4.81
CA VAL A 69 -10.61 8.31 -5.20
C VAL A 69 -11.42 9.59 -5.37
N ARG A 70 -11.14 10.58 -4.53
CA ARG A 70 -11.66 11.93 -4.65
C ARG A 70 -10.68 12.79 -5.43
N ARG A 71 -11.19 13.58 -6.37
CA ARG A 71 -10.44 14.70 -6.95
C ARG A 71 -10.90 15.96 -6.25
N ARG A 72 -9.98 16.90 -6.02
CA ARG A 72 -10.38 18.23 -5.56
C ARG A 72 -11.31 18.87 -6.60
N SER A 73 -12.47 19.35 -6.18
CA SER A 73 -13.36 20.16 -7.02
C SER A 73 -12.65 21.47 -7.38
N GLN A 74 -12.62 21.80 -8.68
CA GLN A 74 -12.30 23.17 -9.11
C GLN A 74 -13.58 23.99 -8.97
N ASP A 75 -13.89 24.45 -7.76
CA ASP A 75 -14.86 25.53 -7.63
C ASP A 75 -14.22 26.78 -8.22
N SER A 76 -14.68 27.14 -9.43
CA SER A 76 -14.38 28.43 -10.02
C SER A 76 -15.12 29.49 -9.20
N PRO A 77 -14.45 30.50 -8.64
CA PRO A 77 -15.15 31.67 -8.12
C PRO A 77 -15.91 32.30 -9.30
N GLN A 78 -17.22 32.49 -9.15
CA GLN A 78 -18.00 33.39 -10.01
C GLN A 78 -17.48 34.82 -9.87
#